data_AF-A0A847CQQ7-F1
#
_entry.id   AF-A0A847CQQ7-F1
#
_cell.length_a   1.000
_cell.length_b   1.000
_cell.length_c   1.000
_cell.angle_alpha   90.00
_cell.angle_beta   90.00
_cell.angle_gamma   90.00
#
_symmetry.space_group_name_H-M   'P 1'
#
loop_
_entity.id
_entity.type
_entity.pdbx_description
1 polymer ?
#
loop_
_entity_poly.entity_id
_entity_poly.type
_entity_poly.pdbx_seq_one_letter_code
_entity_poly.pdbx_strand_id
1 'polypeptide(L)'
;NEGFKTREQLEKAIHEKATEVQNLLTENKEIEKLIEVKKKIMENRYTIEQYKEIHKYAKSHPEDKAFINEYTPQLMLYKKAVAESFKDSNVLPTTKQIYVDLEKLHTKKESLIEKLNQSRQEQDRLYQYKKNYDNYMGKEVER
;
A
#
# COMPACT_ATOMS: atom_id res chain seq x y z
N ASN A 1 26.08 24.29 -0.64
CA ASN A 1 26.68 24.57 0.67
C ASN A 1 25.58 24.88 1.67
N GLU A 2 24.86 23.87 2.13
CA GLU A 2 23.95 24.04 3.28
C GLU A 2 24.79 23.91 4.54
N GLY A 3 25.44 25.02 4.91
CA GLY A 3 26.20 25.12 6.15
C GLY A 3 25.25 25.39 7.31
N PHE A 4 25.12 24.44 8.23
CA PHE A 4 24.49 24.69 9.53
C PHE A 4 25.35 25.68 10.31
N LYS A 5 24.77 26.80 10.76
CA LYS A 5 25.48 27.85 11.51
C LYS A 5 25.54 27.54 13.00
N THR A 6 24.62 26.71 13.51
CA THR A 6 24.58 26.32 14.93
C THR A 6 24.21 24.85 15.09
N ARG A 7 24.57 24.27 16.25
CA ARG A 7 24.17 22.91 16.64
C ARG A 7 22.66 22.73 16.65
N GLU A 8 21.92 23.73 17.14
CA GLU A 8 20.46 23.71 17.19
C GLU A 8 19.83 23.60 15.80
N GLN A 9 20.38 24.29 14.80
CA GLN A 9 19.92 24.17 13.41
C GLN A 9 20.14 22.76 12.86
N LEU A 10 21.26 22.13 13.19
CA LEU A 10 21.57 20.76 12.78
C LEU A 10 20.64 19.74 13.47
N GLU A 11 20.43 19.85 14.78
CA GLU A 11 19.51 18.96 15.52
C GLU A 11 18.07 19.13 15.01
N LYS A 12 17.65 20.36 14.74
CA LYS A 12 16.33 20.65 14.15
C LYS A 12 16.18 19.97 12.78
N ALA A 13 17.16 20.11 11.90
CA ALA A 13 17.12 19.47 10.57
C ALA A 13 17.12 17.94 10.67
N ILE A 14 17.88 17.35 11.60
CA ILE A 14 17.85 15.90 11.87
C ILE A 14 16.46 15.46 12.30
N HIS A 15 15.83 16.20 13.22
CA HIS A 15 14.50 15.88 13.71
C HIS A 15 13.43 16.01 12.61
N GLU A 16 13.46 17.10 11.84
CA GLU A 16 12.54 17.32 10.71
C GLU A 16 12.69 16.21 9.67
N LYS A 17 13.92 15.84 9.32
CA LYS A 17 14.18 14.75 8.36
C LYS A 17 13.74 13.39 8.89
N ALA A 18 13.93 13.12 10.18
CA ALA A 18 13.44 11.89 10.81
C ALA A 18 11.90 11.79 10.77
N THR A 19 11.21 12.90 11.08
CA THR A 19 9.74 12.99 10.95
C THR A 19 9.28 12.78 9.52
N GLU A 20 9.96 13.38 8.54
CA GLU A 20 9.68 13.19 7.11
C GLU A 20 9.80 11.71 6.69
N VAL A 21 10.91 11.05 7.04
CA VAL A 21 11.12 9.62 6.78
C VAL A 21 10.02 8.78 7.41
N GLN A 22 9.63 9.09 8.65
CA GLN A 22 8.55 8.37 9.33
C GLN A 22 7.20 8.56 8.65
N ASN A 23 6.88 9.77 8.18
CA ASN A 23 5.65 10.05 7.45
C ASN A 23 5.59 9.28 6.12
N LEU A 24 6.70 9.28 5.36
CA LEU A 24 6.81 8.52 4.12
C LEU A 24 6.63 7.02 4.36
N LEU A 25 7.22 6.47 5.43
CA LEU A 25 7.02 5.06 5.80
C LEU A 25 5.55 4.74 6.13
N THR A 26 4.86 5.64 6.82
CA THR A 26 3.44 5.48 7.14
C THR A 26 2.59 5.50 5.86
N GLU A 27 2.80 6.48 4.98
CA GLU A 27 2.08 6.57 3.72
C GLU A 27 2.36 5.36 2.81
N ASN A 28 3.59 4.83 2.78
CA ASN A 28 3.89 3.59 2.04
C ASN A 28 3.02 2.42 2.52
N LYS A 29 2.91 2.24 3.85
CA LYS A 29 2.09 1.17 4.45
C LYS A 29 0.61 1.33 4.12
N GLU A 30 0.12 2.56 4.06
CA GLU A 30 -1.27 2.83 3.66
C GLU A 30 -1.50 2.48 2.19
N ILE A 31 -0.59 2.85 1.30
CA ILE A 31 -0.67 2.47 -0.13
C ILE A 31 -0.62 0.94 -0.28
N GLU A 32 0.23 0.24 0.46
CA GLU A 32 0.29 -1.23 0.45
C GLU A 32 -1.04 -1.86 0.85
N LYS A 33 -1.70 -1.34 1.89
CA LYS A 33 -3.04 -1.79 2.29
C LYS A 33 -4.07 -1.55 1.18
N LEU A 34 -4.04 -0.38 0.54
CA LEU A 34 -4.96 -0.07 -0.56
C LEU A 34 -4.75 -0.99 -1.77
N ILE A 35 -3.50 -1.31 -2.11
CA ILE A 35 -3.17 -2.28 -3.16
C ILE A 35 -3.77 -3.64 -2.84
N GLU A 36 -3.62 -4.11 -1.59
CA GLU A 36 -4.15 -5.41 -1.18
C GLU A 36 -5.69 -5.46 -1.26
N VAL A 37 -6.36 -4.39 -0.81
CA VAL A 37 -7.82 -4.25 -0.97
C VAL A 37 -8.21 -4.31 -2.46
N LYS A 38 -7.49 -3.61 -3.34
CA LYS A 38 -7.78 -3.62 -4.79
C LYS A 38 -7.51 -4.98 -5.43
N LYS A 39 -6.47 -5.71 -5.01
CA LYS A 39 -6.22 -7.10 -5.44
C LYS A 39 -7.36 -8.02 -5.02
N LYS A 40 -7.84 -7.89 -3.77
CA LYS A 40 -8.96 -8.68 -3.28
C LYS A 40 -10.25 -8.42 -4.09
N ILE A 41 -10.50 -7.17 -4.46
CA ILE A 41 -11.60 -6.80 -5.35
C ILE A 41 -11.43 -7.46 -6.73
N MET A 42 -10.21 -7.51 -7.28
CA MET A 42 -9.92 -8.19 -8.55
C MET A 42 -10.20 -9.70 -8.47
N GLU A 43 -9.76 -10.37 -7.41
CA GLU A 43 -10.01 -11.80 -7.18
C GLU A 43 -11.50 -12.11 -7.09
N ASN A 44 -12.24 -11.29 -6.34
CA ASN A 44 -13.69 -11.45 -6.19
C ASN A 44 -14.40 -11.20 -7.52
N ARG A 45 -14.00 -10.18 -8.28
CA ARG A 45 -14.50 -9.90 -9.63
C ARG A 45 -14.28 -11.10 -10.55
N TYR A 46 -13.08 -11.67 -10.54
CA TYR A 46 -12.74 -12.87 -11.32
C TYR A 46 -13.62 -14.07 -10.91
N THR A 47 -13.74 -14.34 -9.62
CA THR A 47 -14.56 -15.45 -9.08
C THR A 47 -16.03 -15.30 -9.48
N ILE A 48 -16.57 -14.09 -9.42
CA ILE A 48 -17.94 -13.79 -9.85
C ILE A 48 -18.09 -14.10 -11.34
N GLU A 49 -17.18 -13.61 -12.19
CA GLU A 49 -17.25 -13.85 -13.64
C GLU A 49 -17.10 -15.33 -14.01
N GLN A 50 -16.23 -16.07 -13.33
CA GLN A 50 -16.02 -17.50 -13.57
C GLN A 50 -17.26 -18.34 -13.25
N TYR A 51 -17.97 -18.02 -12.15
CA TYR A 51 -19.04 -18.88 -11.64
C TYR A 51 -20.45 -18.31 -11.83
N LYS A 52 -20.61 -17.16 -12.50
CA LYS A 52 -21.93 -16.53 -12.71
C LYS A 52 -22.94 -17.42 -13.44
N GLU A 53 -22.50 -18.19 -14.44
CA GLU A 53 -23.41 -19.03 -15.23
C GLU A 53 -23.82 -20.27 -14.44
N ILE A 54 -22.91 -20.87 -13.65
CA ILE A 54 -23.22 -21.95 -12.71
C ILE A 54 -24.27 -21.48 -11.71
N HIS A 55 -24.06 -20.30 -11.12
CA HIS A 55 -25.02 -19.70 -10.19
C HIS A 55 -26.37 -19.41 -10.87
N LYS A 56 -26.36 -18.87 -12.09
CA LYS A 56 -27.57 -18.57 -12.85
C LYS A 56 -28.39 -19.83 -13.13
N TYR A 57 -27.74 -20.91 -13.56
CA TYR A 57 -28.40 -22.21 -13.79
C TYR A 57 -28.97 -22.79 -12.50
N ALA A 58 -28.18 -22.84 -11.43
CA ALA A 58 -28.64 -23.35 -10.13
C ALA A 58 -29.82 -22.54 -9.56
N LYS A 59 -29.87 -21.23 -9.85
CA LYS A 59 -30.96 -20.35 -9.43
C LYS A 59 -32.25 -20.60 -10.25
N SER A 60 -32.13 -20.88 -11.55
CA SER A 60 -33.29 -21.15 -12.40
C SER A 60 -33.83 -22.58 -12.27
N HIS A 61 -33.00 -23.53 -11.86
CA HIS A 61 -33.35 -24.96 -11.71
C HIS A 61 -33.09 -25.44 -10.26
N PRO A 62 -33.81 -24.91 -9.26
CA PRO A 62 -33.62 -25.32 -7.86
C PRO A 62 -33.94 -26.80 -7.59
N GLU A 63 -34.67 -27.47 -8.49
CA GLU A 63 -35.00 -28.89 -8.48
C GLU A 63 -33.85 -29.81 -8.91
N ASP A 64 -32.87 -29.31 -9.68
CA ASP A 64 -31.70 -30.08 -10.13
C ASP A 64 -30.68 -30.24 -8.99
N LYS A 65 -31.03 -31.10 -8.04
CA LYS A 65 -30.21 -31.36 -6.85
C LYS A 65 -28.86 -31.98 -7.21
N ALA A 66 -28.78 -32.76 -8.29
CA ALA A 66 -27.54 -33.38 -8.74
C ALA A 66 -26.53 -32.29 -9.14
N PHE A 67 -26.94 -31.34 -9.99
CA PHE A 67 -26.10 -30.20 -10.37
C PHE A 67 -25.72 -29.35 -9.16
N ILE A 68 -26.68 -28.99 -8.29
CA ILE A 68 -26.40 -28.15 -7.12
C ILE A 68 -25.37 -28.81 -6.20
N ASN A 69 -25.49 -30.12 -5.97
CA ASN A 69 -24.56 -30.87 -5.13
C ASN A 69 -23.16 -30.96 -5.76
N GLU A 70 -23.07 -31.20 -7.08
CA GLU A 70 -21.81 -31.26 -7.82
C GLU A 70 -21.06 -29.91 -7.78
N TYR A 71 -21.77 -28.81 -7.99
CA TYR A 71 -21.20 -27.46 -8.07
C TYR A 71 -21.26 -26.66 -6.76
N THR A 72 -21.55 -27.33 -5.65
CA THR A 72 -21.65 -26.69 -4.32
C THR A 72 -20.40 -25.85 -3.99
N PRO A 73 -19.15 -26.30 -4.21
CA PRO A 73 -17.96 -25.49 -3.94
C PRO A 73 -17.94 -24.15 -4.71
N GLN A 74 -18.25 -24.19 -6.01
CA GLN A 74 -18.25 -23.02 -6.89
C GLN A 74 -19.37 -22.05 -6.50
N LEU A 75 -20.54 -22.56 -6.16
CA LEU A 75 -21.67 -21.76 -5.67
C LEU A 75 -21.33 -21.07 -4.34
N MET A 76 -20.63 -21.74 -3.43
CA MET A 76 -20.16 -21.14 -2.18
C MET A 76 -19.15 -20.02 -2.43
N LEU A 77 -18.15 -20.26 -3.30
CA LEU A 77 -17.15 -19.26 -3.66
C LEU A 77 -17.79 -18.04 -4.32
N TYR A 78 -18.73 -18.26 -5.25
CA TYR A 78 -19.49 -17.19 -5.89
C TYR A 78 -20.26 -16.34 -4.87
N LYS A 79 -21.05 -16.99 -3.99
CA LYS A 79 -21.83 -16.28 -2.97
C LYS A 79 -20.95 -15.46 -2.04
N LYS A 80 -19.80 -16.01 -1.62
CA LYS A 80 -18.82 -15.31 -0.79
C LYS A 80 -18.24 -14.10 -1.52
N ALA A 81 -17.79 -14.26 -2.77
CA ALA A 81 -17.23 -13.18 -3.57
C ALA A 81 -18.24 -12.06 -3.82
N VAL A 82 -19.51 -12.38 -4.06
CA VAL A 82 -20.60 -11.40 -4.15
C VAL A 82 -20.77 -10.68 -2.81
N ALA A 83 -20.94 -11.39 -1.70
CA ALA A 83 -21.14 -10.78 -0.39
C ALA A 83 -19.99 -9.83 0.00
N GLU A 84 -18.74 -10.22 -0.25
CA GLU A 84 -17.57 -9.37 0.00
C GLU A 84 -17.52 -8.16 -0.94
N SER A 85 -17.86 -8.32 -2.23
CA SER A 85 -17.80 -7.23 -3.21
C SER A 85 -18.84 -6.13 -2.98
N PHE A 86 -19.98 -6.49 -2.38
CA PHE A 86 -21.10 -5.57 -2.14
C PHE A 86 -21.26 -5.17 -0.67
N LYS A 87 -20.28 -5.50 0.20
CA LYS A 87 -20.34 -5.15 1.62
C LYS A 87 -20.38 -3.64 1.87
N ASP A 88 -19.56 -2.90 1.14
CA ASP A 88 -19.36 -1.44 1.32
C ASP A 88 -19.66 -0.64 0.03
N SER A 89 -20.17 -1.30 -1.01
CA SER A 89 -20.45 -0.70 -2.33
C SER A 89 -21.67 -1.34 -2.98
N ASN A 90 -22.48 -0.53 -3.67
CA ASN A 90 -23.59 -1.04 -4.49
C ASN A 90 -23.17 -1.38 -5.93
N VAL A 91 -21.91 -1.15 -6.29
CA VAL A 91 -21.41 -1.33 -7.66
C VAL A 91 -20.14 -2.18 -7.65
N LEU A 92 -20.14 -3.22 -8.47
CA LEU A 92 -18.95 -4.04 -8.72
C LEU A 92 -18.10 -3.35 -9.81
N PRO A 93 -16.86 -2.95 -9.51
CA PRO A 93 -16.01 -2.29 -10.49
C PRO A 93 -15.62 -3.25 -11.64
N THR A 94 -15.44 -2.68 -12.83
CA THR A 94 -14.96 -3.43 -13.99
C THR A 94 -13.48 -3.79 -13.82
N THR A 95 -13.04 -4.87 -14.47
CA THR A 95 -11.62 -5.28 -14.50
C THR A 95 -10.70 -4.15 -14.94
N LYS A 96 -11.12 -3.36 -15.95
CA LYS A 96 -10.38 -2.20 -16.44
C LYS A 96 -10.23 -1.12 -15.37
N GLN A 97 -11.30 -0.81 -14.62
CA GLN A 97 -11.22 0.18 -13.54
C GLN A 97 -10.28 -0.29 -12.42
N ILE A 98 -10.38 -1.55 -12.01
CA ILE A 98 -9.51 -2.10 -10.96
C ILE A 98 -8.04 -2.06 -11.40
N TYR A 99 -7.77 -2.41 -12.67
CA TYR A 99 -6.42 -2.36 -13.22
C TYR A 99 -5.84 -0.94 -13.22
N VAL A 100 -6.61 0.06 -13.70
CA VAL A 100 -6.19 1.47 -13.69
C VAL A 100 -5.93 1.97 -12.27
N ASP A 101 -6.76 1.58 -11.30
CA ASP A 101 -6.57 1.96 -9.91
C ASP A 101 -5.30 1.32 -9.31
N LEU A 102 -5.04 0.05 -9.61
CA LEU A 102 -3.83 -0.65 -9.19
C LEU A 102 -2.58 0.00 -9.80
N GLU A 103 -2.60 0.29 -11.09
CA GLU A 103 -1.49 0.96 -11.78
C GLU A 103 -1.15 2.30 -11.11
N LYS A 104 -2.17 3.14 -10.86
CA LYS A 104 -1.99 4.41 -10.15
C LYS A 104 -1.38 4.23 -8.76
N LEU A 105 -1.84 3.24 -8.00
CA LEU A 105 -1.30 2.94 -6.67
C LEU A 105 0.16 2.47 -6.74
N HIS A 106 0.51 1.64 -7.72
CA HIS A 106 1.87 1.19 -7.94
C HIS A 106 2.80 2.34 -8.34
N THR A 107 2.41 3.18 -9.28
CA THR A 107 3.18 4.38 -9.65
C THR A 107 3.36 5.32 -8.46
N LYS A 108 2.31 5.54 -7.66
CA LYS A 108 2.40 6.35 -6.43
C LYS A 108 3.39 5.73 -5.45
N LYS A 109 3.35 4.41 -5.26
CA LYS A 109 4.27 3.66 -4.39
C LYS A 109 5.72 3.82 -4.83
N GLU A 110 5.99 3.67 -6.12
CA GLU A 110 7.34 3.82 -6.70
C GLU A 110 7.90 5.23 -6.45
N SER A 111 7.13 6.27 -6.75
CA SER A 111 7.52 7.65 -6.47
C SER A 111 7.78 7.90 -4.98
N LEU A 112 6.98 7.29 -4.11
CA LEU A 112 7.13 7.41 -2.67
C LEU A 112 8.39 6.70 -2.16
N ILE A 113 8.72 5.52 -2.70
CA ILE A 113 9.96 4.79 -2.39
C ILE A 113 11.18 5.60 -2.82
N GLU A 114 11.12 6.25 -3.98
CA GLU A 114 12.19 7.13 -4.45
C GLU A 114 12.42 8.29 -3.47
N LYS A 115 11.36 8.99 -3.07
CA LYS A 115 11.43 10.06 -2.06
C LYS A 115 11.99 9.55 -0.73
N LEU A 116 11.50 8.41 -0.25
CA LEU A 116 11.98 7.80 0.99
C LEU A 116 13.48 7.51 0.95
N ASN A 117 13.98 7.00 -0.18
CA ASN A 117 15.41 6.74 -0.36
C ASN A 117 16.22 8.03 -0.37
N GLN A 118 15.74 9.09 -1.02
CA GLN A 118 16.38 10.41 -1.01
C GLN A 118 16.42 10.99 0.41
N SER A 119 15.28 11.01 1.12
CA SER A 119 15.21 11.53 2.49
C SER A 119 16.11 10.74 3.46
N ARG A 120 16.25 9.42 3.28
CA ARG A 120 17.20 8.59 4.05
C ARG A 120 18.65 8.96 3.77
N GLN A 121 19.02 9.15 2.50
CA GLN A 121 20.38 9.57 2.15
C GLN A 121 20.70 10.95 2.76
N GLU A 122 19.75 11.88 2.74
CA GLU A 122 19.91 13.18 3.41
C GLU A 122 20.03 13.02 4.93
N GLN A 123 19.21 12.17 5.53
CA GLN A 123 19.27 11.87 6.96
C GLN A 123 20.66 11.33 7.37
N ASP A 124 21.19 10.39 6.60
CA ASP A 124 22.52 9.83 6.82
C ASP A 124 23.61 10.92 6.74
N ARG A 125 23.50 11.83 5.75
CA ARG A 125 24.42 12.97 5.64
C ARG A 125 24.34 13.88 6.86
N LEU A 126 23.14 14.17 7.37
CA LEU A 126 22.96 14.98 8.58
C LEU A 126 23.59 14.32 9.81
N TYR A 127 23.46 13.00 9.96
CA TYR A 127 24.13 12.27 11.04
C TYR A 127 25.66 12.31 10.90
N GLN A 128 26.20 12.21 9.69
CA GLN A 128 27.64 12.38 9.48
C GLN A 128 28.10 13.81 9.81
N TYR A 129 27.34 14.84 9.43
CA TYR A 129 27.65 16.22 9.81
C TYR A 129 27.67 16.41 11.33
N LYS A 130 26.71 15.82 12.05
CA LYS A 130 26.68 15.86 13.52
C LYS A 130 27.91 15.22 14.13
N LYS A 131 28.28 14.02 13.68
CA LYS A 131 29.51 13.33 14.13
C LYS A 131 30.76 14.18 13.90
N ASN A 132 30.86 14.83 12.73
CA ASN A 132 32.00 15.68 12.39
C ASN A 132 32.05 16.95 13.26
N TYR A 133 30.90 17.58 13.51
CA TYR A 133 30.78 18.75 14.38
C TYR A 133 31.19 18.42 15.82
N ASP A 134 30.68 17.32 16.37
CA ASP A 134 31.00 16.87 17.74
C ASP A 134 32.50 16.57 17.89
N ASN A 135 33.11 15.91 16.89
CA ASN A 135 34.55 15.65 16.87
C ASN A 135 35.40 16.92 16.79
N TYR A 136 34.96 17.93 16.04
CA TYR A 136 35.69 19.19 15.88
C TYR A 136 35.64 20.01 17.18
N MET A 137 34.45 20.20 17.76
CA MET A 137 34.29 20.93 19.02
C MET A 137 34.99 20.22 20.19
N GLY A 138 34.96 18.89 20.25
CA GLY A 138 35.70 18.13 21.27
C GLY A 138 37.21 18.36 21.22
N LYS A 139 37.78 18.53 20.02
CA LYS A 139 39.20 18.84 19.83
C LYS A 139 39.58 20.29 20.17
N GLU A 140 38.64 21.23 20.12
CA GLU A 140 38.89 22.62 20.57
C GLU A 140 38.94 22.72 22.11
N VAL A 141 38.21 21.85 22.83
CA VAL A 141 38.18 21.86 24.30
C VAL A 141 39.43 21.22 24.93
N GLU A 142 40.13 20.33 24.21
CA GLU A 142 41.34 19.65 24.67
C GLU A 142 42.66 20.42 24.37
N ARG A 143 42.61 21.54 23.63
CA ARG A 143 43.77 22.39 23.29
C ARG A 143 43.91 23.56 24.24
#